data_AF-A0A914JQL8-F1
#
_entry.id   AF-A0A914JQL8-F1
#
_cell.length_a   1.000
_cell.length_b   1.000
_cell.length_c   1.000
_cell.angle_alpha   90.00
_cell.angle_beta   90.00
_cell.angle_gamma   90.00
#
_symmetry.space_group_name_H-M   'P 1'
#
loop_
_entity.id
_entity.type
_entity.pdbx_description
1 polymer ?
#
loop_
_entity_poly.entity_id
_entity_poly.type
_entity_poly.pdbx_seq_one_letter_code
_entity_poly.pdbx_strand_id
1 'polypeptide(L)'
;MKSITIFCCLILLTSGQNFETGDNSTVRGCSSHCSYEDPTLECWNKTLQFFEKILLGQMRHYIAVQVNIDQWHRRHDSSYVKNFTKVFDEANKTLQTYLTEDDVLNSEAVSFIAKTLIERVAEVSKERLAWIPHYSCPLPCEHFYSVWRNLFIVSIILNIALALVVIPFAKRMARREPKESLMT
;
A
#
# COMPACT_ATOMS: atom_id res chain seq x y z
N MET A 1 -9.63 -6.98 35.54
CA MET A 1 -8.19 -6.78 35.30
C MET A 1 -7.65 -7.59 34.12
N LYS A 2 -7.93 -8.90 34.00
CA LYS A 2 -7.43 -9.75 32.89
C LYS A 2 -7.83 -9.28 31.47
N SER A 3 -9.04 -8.75 31.26
CA SER A 3 -9.47 -8.26 29.93
C SER A 3 -8.77 -6.99 29.46
N ILE A 4 -8.34 -6.11 30.37
CA ILE A 4 -7.65 -4.85 30.02
C ILE A 4 -6.23 -5.15 29.53
N THR A 5 -5.56 -6.12 30.16
CA THR A 5 -4.21 -6.56 29.76
C THR A 5 -4.21 -7.22 28.38
N ILE A 6 -5.23 -8.02 28.07
CA ILE A 6 -5.39 -8.64 26.74
C ILE A 6 -5.64 -7.58 25.66
N PHE A 7 -6.45 -6.56 25.96
CA PHE A 7 -6.71 -5.46 25.04
C PHE A 7 -5.47 -4.60 24.78
N CYS A 8 -4.67 -4.27 25.81
CA CYS A 8 -3.39 -3.58 25.63
C CYS A 8 -2.37 -4.41 24.83
N CYS A 9 -2.31 -5.73 25.03
CA CYS A 9 -1.44 -6.60 24.21
C CYS A 9 -1.87 -6.65 22.74
N LEU A 10 -3.18 -6.62 22.45
CA LEU A 10 -3.70 -6.54 21.07
C LEU A 10 -3.32 -5.22 20.40
N ILE A 11 -3.33 -4.10 21.13
CA ILE A 11 -2.93 -2.78 20.61
C ILE A 11 -1.42 -2.72 20.33
N LEU A 12 -0.58 -3.31 21.19
CA LEU A 12 0.87 -3.37 20.94
C LEU A 12 1.23 -4.24 19.72
N LEU A 13 0.43 -5.26 19.42
CA LEU A 13 0.56 -6.07 18.20
C LEU A 13 0.11 -5.33 16.93
N THR A 14 -0.64 -4.21 17.05
CA THR A 14 -0.99 -3.36 15.90
C THR A 14 0.08 -2.34 15.52
N SER A 15 1.33 -2.55 15.94
CA SER A 15 2.48 -1.88 15.36
C SER A 15 2.62 -2.31 13.89
N GLY A 16 1.82 -1.69 13.01
CA GLY A 16 1.95 -1.85 11.58
C GLY A 16 3.37 -1.44 11.18
N GLN A 17 4.01 -2.25 10.35
CA GLN A 17 5.29 -1.88 9.77
C GLN A 17 5.13 -0.52 9.10
N ASN A 18 5.83 0.50 9.62
CA ASN A 18 5.94 1.77 8.94
C ASN A 18 6.76 1.49 7.67
N PHE A 19 6.08 1.52 6.53
CA PHE A 19 6.59 1.18 5.22
C PHE A 19 7.65 2.20 4.77
N GLU A 20 8.91 2.00 5.18
CA GLU A 20 10.03 2.58 4.45
C GLU A 20 10.25 1.77 3.17
N THR A 21 10.33 2.45 2.02
CA THR A 21 10.51 1.96 0.64
C THR A 21 9.26 1.43 -0.09
N GLY A 22 8.49 2.37 -0.67
CA GLY A 22 7.28 2.16 -1.48
C GLY A 22 6.06 2.93 -0.98
N ASP A 23 6.29 3.81 -0.01
CA ASP A 23 5.39 4.82 0.51
C ASP A 23 4.84 5.71 -0.64
N ASN A 24 3.64 5.37 -1.15
CA ASN A 24 2.76 6.33 -1.83
C ASN A 24 2.03 7.25 -0.81
N SER A 25 2.35 7.08 0.48
CA SER A 25 1.81 7.79 1.63
C SER A 25 2.38 9.21 1.86
N THR A 26 3.46 9.54 1.16
CA THR A 26 4.18 10.81 1.12
C THR A 26 3.83 11.59 -0.15
N VAL A 27 3.18 10.94 -1.12
CA VAL A 27 2.79 11.56 -2.38
C VAL A 27 1.36 12.12 -2.26
N ARG A 28 1.27 13.42 -1.99
CA ARG A 28 0.00 14.18 -1.98
C ARG A 28 -0.38 14.57 -3.41
N GLY A 29 -1.67 14.53 -3.77
CA GLY A 29 -2.18 15.16 -5.00
C GLY A 29 -2.84 14.24 -6.03
N CYS A 30 -3.62 13.25 -5.60
CA CYS A 30 -4.38 12.42 -6.53
C CYS A 30 -5.65 13.13 -7.06
N SER A 31 -6.09 12.76 -8.28
CA SER A 31 -7.08 13.48 -9.09
C SER A 31 -8.53 13.48 -8.58
N SER A 32 -8.84 12.86 -7.44
CA SER A 32 -10.21 12.65 -6.96
C SER A 32 -11.03 13.93 -6.75
N HIS A 33 -10.36 15.10 -6.74
CA HIS A 33 -10.98 16.41 -6.56
C HIS A 33 -10.59 17.44 -7.61
N CYS A 34 -9.94 17.05 -8.72
CA CYS A 34 -9.61 18.01 -9.78
C CYS A 34 -10.85 18.31 -10.64
N SER A 35 -11.16 19.60 -10.80
CA SER A 35 -12.17 20.05 -11.76
C SER A 35 -11.59 20.08 -13.17
N TYR A 36 -12.43 19.81 -14.18
CA TYR A 36 -12.05 20.03 -15.58
C TYR A 36 -11.84 21.53 -15.88
N GLU A 37 -12.48 22.40 -15.08
CA GLU A 37 -12.41 23.85 -15.22
C GLU A 37 -11.18 24.47 -14.51
N ASP A 38 -10.26 23.66 -13.98
CA ASP A 38 -9.08 24.12 -13.22
C ASP A 38 -8.25 25.13 -14.03
N PRO A 39 -8.41 26.45 -13.78
CA PRO A 39 -7.88 27.47 -14.68
C PRO A 39 -6.37 27.66 -14.51
N THR A 40 -5.81 27.22 -13.38
CA THR A 40 -4.37 27.31 -13.09
C THR A 40 -3.62 26.01 -13.38
N LEU A 41 -4.34 24.92 -13.71
CA LEU A 41 -3.80 23.56 -13.91
C LEU A 41 -3.02 23.01 -12.69
N GLU A 42 -3.13 23.66 -11.53
CA GLU A 42 -2.34 23.30 -10.36
C GLU A 42 -2.71 21.90 -9.84
N CYS A 43 -4.00 21.54 -9.92
CA CYS A 43 -4.48 20.23 -9.50
C CYS A 43 -4.00 19.13 -10.44
N TRP A 44 -4.08 19.38 -11.75
CA TRP A 44 -3.63 18.45 -12.78
C TRP A 44 -2.11 18.25 -12.77
N ASN A 45 -1.33 19.30 -12.51
CA ASN A 45 0.13 19.18 -12.36
C ASN A 45 0.52 18.32 -11.15
N LYS A 46 -0.19 18.44 -10.02
CA LYS A 46 0.02 17.57 -8.86
C LYS A 46 -0.36 16.11 -9.16
N THR A 47 -1.43 15.92 -9.92
CA THR A 47 -1.88 14.61 -10.39
C THR A 47 -0.84 13.96 -11.30
N LEU A 48 -0.27 14.72 -12.24
CA LEU A 48 0.79 14.24 -13.12
C LEU A 48 2.00 13.78 -12.32
N GLN A 49 2.49 14.62 -11.40
CA GLN A 49 3.62 14.28 -10.52
C GLN A 49 3.34 13.03 -9.67
N PHE A 50 2.10 12.83 -9.25
CA PHE A 50 1.69 11.62 -8.54
C PHE A 50 1.86 10.37 -9.41
N PHE A 51 1.33 10.37 -10.63
CA PHE A 51 1.43 9.22 -11.54
C PHE A 51 2.86 8.96 -12.00
N GLU A 52 3.67 9.99 -12.23
CA GLU A 52 5.10 9.84 -12.55
C GLU A 52 5.88 9.13 -11.44
N LYS A 53 5.66 9.55 -10.18
CA LYS A 53 6.30 8.92 -9.02
C LYS A 53 5.86 7.47 -8.85
N ILE A 54 4.57 7.20 -9.05
CA ILE A 54 4.03 5.85 -8.97
C ILE A 54 4.59 4.96 -10.07
N LEU A 55 4.63 5.45 -11.32
CA LEU A 55 5.19 4.73 -12.45
C LEU A 55 6.67 4.37 -12.19
N LEU A 56 7.47 5.34 -11.74
CA LEU A 56 8.86 5.08 -11.36
C LEU A 56 8.98 4.07 -10.22
N GLY A 57 8.08 4.14 -9.23
CA GLY A 57 7.96 3.16 -8.15
C GLY A 57 7.69 1.75 -8.67
N GLN A 58 6.74 1.59 -9.60
CA GLN A 58 6.40 0.30 -10.22
C GLN A 58 7.57 -0.26 -11.04
N MET A 59 8.27 0.58 -11.81
CA MET A 59 9.45 0.16 -12.56
C MET A 59 10.56 -0.36 -11.63
N ARG A 60 10.84 0.34 -10.51
CA ARG A 60 11.79 -0.11 -9.48
C ARG A 60 11.35 -1.41 -8.83
N HIS A 61 10.06 -1.54 -8.54
CA HIS A 61 9.49 -2.74 -7.94
C HIS A 61 9.62 -3.96 -8.86
N TYR A 62 9.29 -3.80 -10.15
CA TYR A 62 9.49 -4.84 -11.16
C TYR A 62 10.94 -5.34 -11.18
N ILE A 63 11.91 -4.41 -11.23
CA ILE A 63 13.34 -4.75 -11.21
C ILE A 63 13.70 -5.54 -9.94
N ALA A 64 13.30 -5.05 -8.77
CA ALA A 64 13.59 -5.68 -7.49
C ALA A 64 13.04 -7.12 -7.41
N VAL A 65 11.80 -7.34 -7.88
CA VAL A 65 11.18 -8.67 -7.90
C VAL A 65 11.92 -9.60 -8.85
N GLN A 66 12.22 -9.16 -10.07
CA GLN A 66 12.92 -10.01 -11.05
C GLN A 66 14.32 -10.40 -10.58
N VAL A 67 15.06 -9.44 -9.99
CA VAL A 67 16.36 -9.71 -9.37
C VAL A 67 16.22 -10.73 -8.24
N ASN A 68 15.24 -10.57 -7.36
CA ASN A 68 15.04 -11.50 -6.24
C ASN A 68 14.73 -12.93 -6.72
N ILE A 69 13.90 -13.07 -7.76
CA ILE A 69 13.59 -14.38 -8.37
C ILE A 69 14.87 -15.01 -8.94
N ASP A 70 15.67 -14.26 -9.71
CA ASP A 70 16.94 -14.75 -10.27
C ASP A 70 17.92 -15.20 -9.17
N GLN A 71 18.09 -14.37 -8.14
CA GLN A 71 18.97 -14.65 -7.02
C GLN A 71 18.51 -15.87 -6.22
N TRP A 72 17.19 -16.03 -6.02
CA TRP A 72 16.65 -17.21 -5.37
C TRP A 72 17.01 -18.48 -6.14
N HIS A 73 16.81 -18.51 -7.45
CA HIS A 73 17.17 -19.67 -8.27
C HIS A 73 18.67 -19.98 -8.20
N ARG A 74 19.54 -18.97 -8.34
CA ARG A 74 21.01 -19.15 -8.23
C ARG A 74 21.49 -19.64 -6.86
N ARG A 75 20.69 -19.47 -5.80
CA ARG A 75 21.02 -19.99 -4.46
C ARG A 75 20.60 -21.46 -4.30
N HIS A 76 19.58 -21.90 -5.02
CA HIS A 76 19.00 -23.24 -4.87
C HIS A 76 19.40 -24.22 -5.99
N ASP A 77 19.88 -23.70 -7.13
CA ASP A 77 20.37 -24.48 -8.25
C ASP A 77 21.66 -23.85 -8.79
N SER A 78 22.78 -24.58 -8.66
CA SER A 78 24.09 -24.13 -9.13
C SER A 78 24.25 -24.17 -10.64
N SER A 79 23.39 -24.92 -11.35
CA SER A 79 23.38 -25.02 -12.82
C SER A 79 22.48 -23.96 -13.48
N TYR A 80 21.75 -23.20 -12.67
CA TYR A 80 20.80 -22.21 -13.17
C TYR A 80 21.47 -21.05 -13.88
N VAL A 81 21.06 -20.81 -15.12
CA VAL A 81 21.42 -19.62 -15.90
C VAL A 81 20.15 -19.00 -16.47
N LYS A 82 19.87 -17.76 -16.07
CA LYS A 82 18.73 -17.00 -16.59
C LYS A 82 19.00 -16.49 -18.01
N ASN A 83 18.09 -16.80 -18.93
CA ASN A 83 18.09 -16.23 -20.27
C ASN A 83 17.24 -14.95 -20.30
N PHE A 84 17.88 -13.80 -20.13
CA PHE A 84 17.19 -12.50 -20.13
C PHE A 84 16.59 -12.13 -21.50
N THR A 85 17.13 -12.65 -22.61
CA THR A 85 16.54 -12.45 -23.94
C THR A 85 15.15 -13.09 -24.02
N LYS A 86 15.02 -14.33 -23.52
CA LYS A 86 13.72 -15.02 -23.46
C LYS A 86 12.72 -14.28 -22.55
N VAL A 87 13.19 -13.77 -21.41
CA VAL A 87 12.36 -12.95 -20.51
C VAL A 87 11.87 -11.69 -21.22
N PHE A 88 12.73 -11.06 -22.03
CA PHE A 88 12.34 -9.90 -22.84
C PHE A 88 11.30 -10.26 -23.89
N ASP A 89 11.51 -11.33 -24.66
CA ASP A 89 10.57 -11.73 -25.70
C ASP A 89 9.18 -12.04 -25.12
N GLU A 90 9.13 -12.76 -23.99
CA GLU A 90 7.89 -13.08 -23.28
C GLU A 90 7.20 -11.83 -22.72
N ALA A 91 7.96 -10.94 -22.06
CA ALA A 91 7.42 -9.71 -21.50
C ALA A 91 6.92 -8.76 -22.58
N ASN A 92 7.70 -8.55 -23.65
CA ASN A 92 7.34 -7.69 -24.77
C ASN A 92 6.09 -8.20 -25.48
N LYS A 93 6.03 -9.51 -25.77
CA LYS A 93 4.84 -10.13 -26.37
C LYS A 93 3.62 -9.93 -25.48
N THR A 94 3.75 -10.13 -24.18
CA THR A 94 2.63 -9.95 -23.23
C THR A 94 2.18 -8.50 -23.19
N LEU A 95 3.10 -7.54 -23.09
CA LEU A 95 2.76 -6.12 -23.06
C LEU A 95 2.09 -5.65 -24.35
N GLN A 96 2.51 -6.17 -25.51
CA GLN A 96 1.85 -5.88 -26.78
C GLN A 96 0.41 -6.37 -26.82
N THR A 97 0.06 -7.47 -26.13
CA THR A 97 -1.33 -7.95 -26.08
C THR A 97 -2.26 -7.04 -25.26
N TYR A 98 -1.71 -6.13 -24.45
CA TYR A 98 -2.49 -5.15 -23.70
C TYR A 98 -2.68 -3.83 -24.46
N LEU A 99 -1.98 -3.63 -25.59
CA LEU A 99 -2.15 -2.43 -26.41
C LEU A 99 -3.45 -2.51 -27.22
N THR A 100 -4.16 -1.40 -27.22
CA THR A 100 -5.32 -1.13 -28.06
C THR A 100 -4.97 -0.08 -29.12
N GLU A 101 -5.73 -0.03 -30.23
CA GLU A 101 -5.40 0.85 -31.36
C GLU A 101 -5.47 2.35 -30.99
N ASP A 102 -6.27 2.71 -29.99
CA ASP A 102 -6.47 4.09 -29.53
C ASP A 102 -5.53 4.49 -28.37
N ASP A 103 -4.57 3.63 -28.01
CA ASP A 103 -3.64 3.92 -26.93
C ASP A 103 -2.61 5.00 -27.32
N VAL A 104 -2.28 5.86 -26.35
CA VAL A 104 -1.22 6.87 -26.48
C VAL A 104 0.16 6.21 -26.63
N LEU A 105 0.33 4.99 -26.10
CA LEU A 105 1.56 4.21 -26.21
C LEU A 105 1.53 3.37 -27.49
N ASN A 106 2.61 3.44 -28.26
CA ASN A 106 2.81 2.58 -29.42
C ASN A 106 3.64 1.34 -29.06
N SER A 107 3.65 0.36 -29.98
CA SER A 107 4.40 -0.88 -29.81
C SER A 107 5.91 -0.65 -29.62
N GLU A 108 6.46 0.41 -30.21
CA GLU A 108 7.88 0.74 -30.10
C GLU A 108 8.24 1.20 -28.68
N ALA A 109 7.43 2.11 -28.11
CA ALA A 109 7.60 2.61 -26.75
C ALA A 109 7.50 1.49 -25.71
N VAL A 110 6.53 0.58 -25.88
CA VAL A 110 6.39 -0.59 -25.00
C VAL A 110 7.61 -1.51 -25.09
N SER A 111 8.08 -1.80 -26.31
CA SER A 111 9.27 -2.62 -26.53
C SER A 111 10.52 -1.97 -25.92
N PHE A 112 10.64 -0.65 -26.03
CA PHE A 112 11.74 0.11 -25.44
C PHE A 112 11.72 0.03 -23.91
N ILE A 113 10.56 0.29 -23.28
CA ILE A 113 10.41 0.20 -21.81
C ILE A 113 10.74 -1.20 -21.32
N ALA A 114 10.20 -2.25 -21.96
CA ALA A 114 10.47 -3.63 -21.60
C ALA A 114 11.96 -3.96 -21.68
N LYS A 115 12.62 -3.52 -22.75
CA LYS A 115 14.06 -3.71 -22.96
C LYS A 115 14.87 -3.03 -21.84
N THR A 116 14.63 -1.75 -21.59
CA THR A 116 15.36 -0.99 -20.56
C THR A 116 15.21 -1.62 -19.17
N LEU A 117 14.01 -2.06 -18.80
CA LEU A 117 13.78 -2.71 -17.51
C LEU A 117 14.56 -4.03 -17.38
N ILE A 118 14.53 -4.86 -18.42
CA ILE A 118 15.16 -6.20 -18.38
C ILE A 118 16.68 -6.12 -18.48
N GLU A 119 17.22 -5.20 -19.28
CA GLU A 119 18.65 -4.91 -19.29
C GLU A 119 19.13 -4.48 -17.90
N ARG A 120 18.35 -3.65 -17.21
CA ARG A 120 18.68 -3.24 -15.84
C ARG A 120 18.63 -4.40 -14.85
N VAL A 121 17.64 -5.29 -14.96
CA VAL A 121 17.60 -6.53 -14.16
C VAL A 121 18.84 -7.39 -14.43
N ALA A 122 19.20 -7.59 -15.69
CA ALA A 122 20.35 -8.41 -16.09
C ALA A 122 21.66 -7.84 -15.53
N GLU A 123 21.81 -6.52 -15.53
CA GLU A 123 22.96 -5.82 -14.97
C GLU A 123 23.04 -5.99 -13.45
N VAL A 124 21.95 -5.70 -12.73
CA VAL A 124 21.91 -5.76 -11.26
C VAL A 124 22.06 -7.20 -10.76
N SER A 125 21.61 -8.19 -11.52
CA SER A 125 21.68 -9.60 -11.13
C SER A 125 22.99 -10.30 -11.50
N LYS A 126 23.99 -9.59 -12.03
CA LYS A 126 25.31 -10.18 -12.34
C LYS A 126 26.02 -10.71 -11.08
N GLU A 127 25.87 -10.00 -9.97
CA GLU A 127 26.51 -10.34 -8.71
C GLU A 127 25.53 -11.03 -7.76
N ARG A 128 26.04 -11.92 -6.89
CA ARG A 128 25.20 -12.56 -5.89
C ARG A 128 24.92 -11.57 -4.76
N LEU A 129 23.68 -11.12 -4.65
CA LEU A 129 23.26 -10.17 -3.63
C LEU A 129 23.04 -10.88 -2.30
N ALA A 130 23.71 -10.38 -1.25
CA ALA A 130 23.55 -10.86 0.13
C ALA A 130 22.22 -10.41 0.76
N TRP A 131 21.65 -9.30 0.29
CA TRP A 131 20.39 -8.73 0.76
C TRP A 131 19.34 -8.75 -0.34
N ILE A 132 18.08 -8.99 0.06
CA ILE A 132 16.93 -8.98 -0.83
C ILE A 132 16.41 -7.55 -0.90
N PRO A 133 16.28 -6.96 -2.10
CA PRO A 133 15.72 -5.62 -2.21
C PRO A 133 14.32 -5.57 -1.62
N HIS A 134 14.15 -4.73 -0.59
CA HIS A 134 12.84 -4.46 -0.02
C HIS A 134 11.94 -3.80 -1.07
N TYR A 135 10.68 -4.23 -1.08
CA TYR A 135 9.64 -3.62 -1.87
C TYR A 135 8.38 -3.52 -1.04
N SER A 136 7.64 -2.44 -1.24
CA SER A 136 6.28 -2.30 -0.72
C SER A 136 5.30 -2.23 -1.88
N CYS A 137 4.12 -2.82 -1.69
CA CYS A 137 3.05 -2.73 -2.68
C CYS A 137 2.57 -1.28 -2.82
N PRO A 138 2.20 -0.82 -4.02
CA PRO A 138 1.61 0.51 -4.19
C PRO A 138 0.36 0.64 -3.34
N LEU A 139 0.28 1.71 -2.55
CA LEU A 139 -0.96 2.06 -1.85
C LEU A 139 -1.89 2.82 -2.81
N PRO A 140 -3.20 2.52 -2.80
CA PRO A 140 -4.14 3.28 -3.61
C PRO A 140 -4.21 4.73 -3.15
N CYS A 141 -4.57 5.61 -4.08
CA CYS A 141 -4.59 7.06 -3.87
C CYS A 141 -5.47 7.51 -2.66
N GLU A 142 -6.55 6.79 -2.35
CA GLU A 142 -7.42 7.06 -1.20
C GLU A 142 -7.16 6.17 0.02
N HIS A 143 -6.00 5.49 0.09
CA HIS A 143 -5.74 4.52 1.16
C HIS A 143 -5.90 5.15 2.56
N PHE A 144 -5.37 6.35 2.78
CA PHE A 144 -5.49 7.06 4.05
C PHE A 144 -6.92 7.43 4.39
N TYR A 145 -7.67 7.96 3.43
CA TYR A 145 -9.05 8.35 3.66
C TYR A 145 -9.90 7.15 4.03
N SER A 146 -9.76 6.03 3.30
CA SER A 146 -10.50 4.80 3.60
C SER A 146 -10.14 4.21 4.97
N VAL A 147 -8.84 4.15 5.32
CA VAL A 147 -8.38 3.63 6.61
C VAL A 147 -8.85 4.52 7.76
N TRP A 148 -8.66 5.84 7.69
CA TRP A 148 -9.11 6.77 8.72
C TRP A 148 -10.62 6.81 8.86
N ARG A 149 -11.36 6.78 7.75
CA ARG A 149 -12.82 6.66 7.75
C ARG A 149 -13.26 5.38 8.45
N ASN A 150 -12.66 4.25 8.11
CA ASN A 150 -13.02 2.96 8.72
C ASN A 150 -12.68 2.93 10.22
N LEU A 151 -11.52 3.45 10.61
CA LEU A 151 -11.13 3.60 12.02
C LEU A 151 -12.08 4.52 12.79
N PHE A 152 -12.50 5.61 12.17
CA PHE A 152 -13.48 6.54 12.75
C PHE A 152 -14.85 5.88 12.93
N ILE A 153 -15.33 5.13 11.93
CA ILE A 153 -16.58 4.36 12.03
C ILE A 153 -16.51 3.34 13.17
N VAL A 154 -15.41 2.58 13.25
CA VAL A 154 -15.20 1.60 14.33
C VAL A 154 -15.18 2.29 15.70
N SER A 155 -14.52 3.44 15.81
CA SER A 155 -14.50 4.25 17.04
C SER A 155 -15.91 4.67 17.48
N ILE A 156 -16.74 5.16 16.55
CA ILE A 156 -18.13 5.53 16.85
C ILE A 156 -18.91 4.32 17.37
N ILE A 157 -18.82 3.17 16.69
CA ILE A 157 -19.53 1.95 17.09
C ILE A 157 -19.13 1.53 18.51
N LEU A 158 -17.83 1.54 18.82
CA LEU A 158 -17.31 1.19 20.15
C LEU A 158 -17.80 2.16 21.23
N ASN A 159 -17.84 3.47 20.95
CA ASN A 159 -18.33 4.46 21.90
C ASN A 159 -19.84 4.33 22.15
N ILE A 160 -20.64 4.05 21.11
CA ILE A 160 -22.08 3.78 21.27
C ILE A 160 -22.30 2.51 22.12
N ALA A 161 -21.56 1.44 21.84
CA ALA A 161 -21.64 0.21 22.62
C ALA A 161 -21.27 0.44 24.10
N LEU A 162 -20.23 1.25 24.36
CA LEU A 162 -19.84 1.64 25.72
C LEU A 162 -20.95 2.40 26.43
N ALA A 163 -21.56 3.40 25.78
CA ALA A 163 -22.67 4.18 26.34
C ALA A 163 -23.87 3.28 26.69
N LEU A 164 -24.20 2.33 25.81
CA LEU A 164 -25.28 1.35 26.05
C LEU A 164 -25.02 0.44 27.25
N VAL A 165 -23.77 0.18 27.62
CA VAL A 165 -23.43 -0.61 28.81
C VAL A 165 -23.34 0.25 30.07
N VAL A 166 -22.68 1.40 29.98
CA VAL A 166 -22.39 2.27 31.15
C VAL A 166 -23.66 2.96 31.66
N ILE A 167 -24.53 3.46 30.80
CA ILE A 167 -25.76 4.16 31.21
C ILE A 167 -26.70 3.28 32.06
N PRO A 168 -27.07 2.05 31.64
CA PRO A 168 -27.92 1.20 32.48
C PRO A 168 -27.19 0.70 33.73
N PHE A 169 -25.87 0.49 33.68
CA PHE A 169 -25.08 0.16 34.85
C PHE A 169 -25.08 1.28 35.89
N ALA A 170 -24.81 2.52 35.47
CA ALA A 170 -24.87 3.71 36.33
C ALA A 170 -26.29 3.91 36.91
N LYS A 171 -27.34 3.76 36.09
CA LYS A 171 -28.74 3.80 36.59
C LYS A 171 -29.03 2.72 37.63
N ARG A 172 -28.49 1.50 37.46
CA ARG A 172 -28.64 0.42 38.46
C ARG A 172 -27.90 0.74 39.75
N MET A 173 -26.71 1.34 39.69
CA MET A 173 -25.98 1.75 40.89
C MET A 173 -26.69 2.89 41.63
N ALA A 174 -27.14 3.93 40.91
CA ALA A 174 -27.87 5.05 41.50
C ALA A 174 -29.19 4.64 42.17
N ARG A 175 -29.87 3.60 41.67
CA ARG A 175 -31.07 3.03 42.33
C ARG A 175 -30.75 2.14 43.54
N ARG A 176 -29.51 1.71 43.70
CA ARG A 176 -29.07 0.85 44.81
C ARG A 176 -28.51 1.64 45.98
N GLU A 177 -28.24 2.93 45.84
CA GLU A 177 -28.04 3.78 47.01
C GLU A 177 -29.35 3.85 47.79
N PRO A 178 -29.42 3.31 49.02
CA PRO A 178 -30.58 3.53 49.86
C PRO A 178 -30.72 5.04 50.07
N LYS A 179 -31.95 5.55 50.08
CA LYS A 179 -32.26 6.91 50.52
C LYS A 179 -31.82 7.05 51.99
N GLU A 180 -30.56 7.33 52.23
CA GLU A 180 -30.04 7.63 53.56
C GLU A 180 -30.14 9.15 53.75
N SER A 181 -31.36 9.61 54.05
CA SER A 181 -31.69 10.83 54.79
C SER A 181 -33.15 11.20 54.54
N LEU A 182 -34.02 10.84 55.48
CA LEU A 182 -35.19 11.62 55.92
C LEU A 182 -35.99 10.74 56.90
N MET A 183 -35.52 10.70 58.14
CA MET A 183 -36.30 10.53 59.39
C MET A 183 -35.35 10.04 60.50
N THR A 184 -34.50 10.92 61.02
CA THR A 184 -34.43 11.32 62.45
C THR A 184 -33.38 12.40 62.62
#